data_AF-A0A060SHN5-F1
#
_entry.id   AF-A0A060SHN5-F1
#
_cell.length_a   1.000
_cell.length_b   1.000
_cell.length_c   1.000
_cell.angle_alpha   90.00
_cell.angle_beta   90.00
_cell.angle_gamma   90.00
#
_symmetry.space_group_name_H-M   'P 1'
#
loop_
_entity.id
_entity.type
_entity.pdbx_description
1 polymer ?
#
loop_
_entity_poly.entity_id
_entity_poly.type
_entity_poly.pdbx_seq_one_letter_code
_entity_poly.pdbx_strand_id
1 'polypeptide(L)'
;MGAEALMGIGGGMVSREAAKNLEKAEDLCRRRKPDQAVPYLFKAMEDPNCLDAVIQMAFLMPTMEMGLKLLEQAEERGRTHLKNTLSPTCFEDDDEYTGRFWSLLETRPYMRVMQAIVRLAFETKNYNKAADTIIEMLRLCPGDNLGQRDWLGSILLQAGRTADALSFAQAWLDDARLDPDICCPPRGGCTFEPPSRAPLSRDFIEKNKKNGPGSMLYTAALASFKLWGDCELARQYLRLAASVNPYVLLKILAKVEKPKALNSSPRALNGSEMAHDYLWLTQDLWMAPDVWEWADSDAEVKTYVLKKCPRAGCNNRESRAAEFKRCAGCKEVVYCGQECQKADWKAHRKRPLSDCKDTQQQLAMIKAIMSGRSVQRSSDSPLVASADFTAGGISTLFH
;
A
#
# COMPACT_ATOMS: atom_id res chain seq x y z
N MET A 1 -0.66 20.23 5.58
CA MET A 1 -0.49 21.03 4.35
C MET A 1 0.12 20.13 3.28
N GLY A 2 -0.65 19.78 2.25
CA GLY A 2 -0.11 19.04 1.11
C GLY A 2 0.93 19.87 0.35
N ALA A 3 1.80 19.21 -0.43
CA ALA A 3 2.82 19.88 -1.24
C ALA A 3 2.23 20.99 -2.14
N GLU A 4 0.99 20.80 -2.59
CA GLU A 4 0.24 21.78 -3.39
C GLU A 4 -0.13 23.04 -2.61
N ALA A 5 -0.55 22.91 -1.34
CA ALA A 5 -0.85 24.04 -0.47
C ALA A 5 0.42 24.79 -0.06
N LEU A 6 1.52 24.06 0.14
CA LEU A 6 2.82 24.63 0.48
C LEU A 6 3.44 25.42 -0.68
N MET A 7 3.16 25.00 -1.92
CA MET A 7 3.57 25.71 -3.13
C MET A 7 2.55 26.76 -3.61
N GLY A 8 1.39 26.88 -2.95
CA GLY A 8 0.30 27.76 -3.40
C GLY A 8 -0.33 27.34 -4.74
N ILE A 9 -0.11 26.09 -5.17
CA ILE A 9 -0.57 25.52 -6.44
C ILE A 9 -1.90 24.77 -6.27
N GLY A 10 -2.25 24.38 -5.04
CA GLY A 10 -3.53 23.76 -4.72
C GLY A 10 -4.60 24.80 -4.41
N GLY A 11 -5.61 24.93 -5.27
CA GLY A 11 -6.78 25.77 -4.99
C GLY A 11 -7.24 26.72 -6.09
N GLY A 12 -6.73 26.61 -7.32
CA GLY A 12 -7.13 27.51 -8.43
C GLY A 12 -8.64 27.59 -8.68
N MET A 13 -9.41 26.56 -8.31
CA MET A 13 -10.86 26.50 -8.49
C MET A 13 -11.67 26.59 -7.17
N VAL A 14 -11.00 26.68 -6.02
CA VAL A 14 -11.64 26.68 -4.70
C VAL A 14 -11.55 28.09 -4.10
N SER A 15 -12.67 28.60 -3.60
CA SER A 15 -12.74 29.89 -2.94
C SER A 15 -11.80 29.94 -1.73
N ARG A 16 -11.22 31.11 -1.47
CA ARG A 16 -10.35 31.34 -0.31
C ARG A 16 -11.06 31.03 1.01
N GLU A 17 -12.36 31.27 1.07
CA GLU A 17 -13.17 30.96 2.24
C GLU A 17 -13.30 29.45 2.45
N ALA A 18 -13.60 28.67 1.41
CA ALA A 18 -13.66 27.22 1.51
C ALA A 18 -12.30 26.62 1.89
N ALA A 19 -11.21 27.08 1.26
CA ALA A 19 -9.86 26.63 1.59
C ALA A 19 -9.49 26.88 3.07
N LYS A 20 -9.80 28.07 3.60
CA LYS A 20 -9.55 28.41 5.01
C LYS A 20 -10.38 27.55 5.97
N ASN A 21 -11.65 27.31 5.65
CA ASN A 21 -12.51 26.46 6.47
C ASN A 21 -12.03 25.00 6.44
N LEU A 22 -11.63 24.49 5.28
CA LEU A 22 -11.07 23.15 5.13
C LEU A 22 -9.78 22.98 5.96
N GLU A 23 -8.83 23.91 5.86
CA GLU A 23 -7.58 23.86 6.64
C GLU A 23 -7.86 23.79 8.14
N LYS A 24 -8.83 24.58 8.62
CA LYS A 24 -9.23 24.57 10.03
C LYS A 24 -9.90 23.27 10.44
N ALA A 25 -10.75 22.70 9.58
CA ALA A 25 -11.35 21.39 9.81
C ALA A 25 -10.27 20.30 9.90
N GLU A 26 -9.31 20.28 8.98
CA GLU A 26 -8.20 19.32 8.98
C GLU A 26 -7.31 19.45 10.22
N ASP A 27 -7.02 20.66 10.69
CA ASP A 27 -6.29 20.88 11.96
C ASP A 27 -7.06 20.32 13.17
N LEU A 28 -8.37 20.52 13.23
CA LEU A 28 -9.22 19.96 14.28
C LEU A 28 -9.26 18.43 14.25
N CYS A 29 -9.38 17.83 13.05
CA CYS A 29 -9.29 16.38 12.87
C CYS A 29 -7.93 15.83 13.33
N ARG A 30 -6.82 16.49 12.96
CA ARG A 30 -5.46 16.13 13.42
C ARG A 30 -5.32 16.19 14.95
N ARG A 31 -6.00 17.13 15.59
CA ARG A 31 -6.07 17.26 17.06
C ARG A 31 -7.09 16.32 17.71
N ARG A 32 -7.64 15.37 16.97
CA ARG A 32 -8.66 14.38 17.42
C ARG A 32 -9.94 15.04 17.95
N LYS A 33 -10.36 16.14 17.32
CA LYS A 33 -11.61 16.86 17.61
C LYS A 33 -12.55 16.88 16.39
N PRO A 34 -12.97 15.71 15.88
CA PRO A 34 -13.77 15.63 14.65
C PRO A 34 -15.11 16.35 14.77
N ASP A 35 -15.77 16.30 15.92
CA ASP A 35 -17.06 16.97 16.14
C ASP A 35 -16.98 18.49 15.97
N GLN A 36 -15.83 19.09 16.33
CA GLN A 36 -15.59 20.52 16.16
C GLN A 36 -15.23 20.88 14.71
N ALA A 37 -14.79 19.91 13.90
CA ALA A 37 -14.45 20.13 12.50
C ALA A 37 -15.70 20.23 11.61
N VAL A 38 -16.78 19.54 11.97
CA VAL A 38 -18.02 19.44 11.17
C VAL A 38 -18.59 20.80 10.73
N PRO A 39 -18.73 21.83 11.58
CA PRO A 39 -19.23 23.14 11.14
C PRO A 39 -18.33 23.82 10.09
N TYR A 40 -17.03 23.60 10.14
CA TYR A 40 -16.08 24.13 9.14
C TYR A 40 -16.15 23.34 7.84
N LEU A 41 -16.36 22.02 7.91
CA LEU A 41 -16.57 21.20 6.72
C LEU A 41 -17.85 21.61 5.99
N PHE A 42 -18.96 21.83 6.71
CA PHE A 42 -20.19 22.33 6.09
C PHE A 42 -19.97 23.65 5.34
N LYS A 43 -19.28 24.62 5.95
CA LYS A 43 -18.93 25.88 5.28
C LYS A 43 -18.02 25.69 4.08
N ALA A 44 -17.04 24.80 4.16
CA ALA A 44 -16.16 24.52 3.02
C ALA A 44 -16.92 23.86 1.86
N MET A 45 -17.90 23.01 2.16
CA MET A 45 -18.75 22.32 1.17
C MET A 45 -19.81 23.22 0.51
N GLU A 46 -20.01 24.46 0.99
CA GLU A 46 -20.82 25.46 0.27
C GLU A 46 -20.21 25.80 -1.09
N ASP A 47 -18.88 25.69 -1.21
CA ASP A 47 -18.19 25.73 -2.49
C ASP A 47 -18.26 24.36 -3.18
N PRO A 48 -18.97 24.24 -4.32
CA PRO A 48 -19.16 22.96 -4.99
C PRO A 48 -17.86 22.34 -5.52
N ASN A 49 -16.80 23.14 -5.68
CA ASN A 49 -15.50 22.67 -6.16
C ASN A 49 -14.62 22.16 -5.01
N CYS A 50 -15.00 22.37 -3.74
CA CYS A 50 -14.24 21.92 -2.57
C CYS A 50 -14.49 20.43 -2.26
N LEU A 51 -14.16 19.56 -3.21
CA LEU A 51 -14.36 18.11 -3.08
C LEU A 51 -13.58 17.50 -1.90
N ASP A 52 -12.43 18.06 -1.53
CA ASP A 52 -11.63 17.60 -0.39
C ASP A 52 -12.38 17.74 0.95
N ALA A 53 -13.22 18.76 1.10
CA ALA A 53 -14.09 18.89 2.28
C ALA A 53 -15.13 17.75 2.33
N VAL A 54 -15.66 17.36 1.16
CA VAL A 54 -16.59 16.24 1.06
C VAL A 54 -15.90 14.92 1.42
N ILE A 55 -14.65 14.72 1.01
CA ILE A 55 -13.84 13.56 1.40
C ILE A 55 -13.70 13.51 2.92
N GLN A 56 -13.25 14.60 3.55
CA GLN A 56 -13.05 14.64 4.99
C GLN A 56 -14.36 14.38 5.74
N MET A 57 -15.48 14.95 5.26
CA MET A 57 -16.81 14.72 5.82
C MET A 57 -17.26 13.26 5.69
N ALA A 58 -16.98 12.60 4.56
CA ALA A 58 -17.35 11.19 4.34
C ALA A 58 -16.75 10.26 5.40
N PHE A 59 -15.52 10.50 5.84
CA PHE A 59 -14.87 9.73 6.90
C PHE A 59 -15.38 10.09 8.32
N LEU A 60 -16.11 11.19 8.49
CA LEU A 60 -16.75 11.56 9.76
C LEU A 60 -18.22 11.12 9.82
N MET A 61 -18.76 10.54 8.75
CA MET A 61 -20.14 10.07 8.74
C MET A 61 -20.35 8.95 9.78
N PRO A 62 -21.57 8.82 10.35
CA PRO A 62 -21.86 7.81 11.37
C PRO A 62 -21.62 6.37 10.91
N THR A 63 -21.77 6.11 9.61
CA THR A 63 -21.48 4.81 8.99
C THR A 63 -20.66 5.00 7.72
N MET A 64 -19.80 4.01 7.43
CA MET A 64 -18.99 4.00 6.20
C MET A 64 -19.85 3.98 4.94
N GLU A 65 -21.04 3.37 5.00
CA GLU A 65 -22.01 3.33 3.89
C GLU A 65 -22.56 4.72 3.57
N MET A 66 -22.85 5.53 4.58
CA MET A 66 -23.26 6.92 4.38
C MET A 66 -22.12 7.75 3.79
N GLY A 67 -20.88 7.53 4.29
CA GLY A 67 -19.69 8.14 3.71
C GLY A 67 -19.50 7.78 2.25
N LEU A 68 -19.65 6.50 1.89
CA LEU A 68 -19.53 6.02 0.51
C LEU A 68 -20.57 6.68 -0.41
N LYS A 69 -21.84 6.75 0.02
CA LYS A 69 -22.89 7.45 -0.74
C LYS A 69 -22.60 8.92 -0.94
N LEU A 70 -22.04 9.59 0.08
CA LEU A 70 -21.64 11.00 -0.04
C LEU A 70 -20.51 11.18 -1.06
N LEU A 71 -19.56 10.25 -1.11
CA LEU A 71 -18.48 10.27 -2.11
C LEU A 71 -18.98 9.97 -3.52
N GLU A 72 -19.94 9.06 -3.70
CA GLU A 72 -20.58 8.80 -5.00
C GLU A 72 -21.24 10.07 -5.56
N GLN A 73 -21.96 10.81 -4.71
CA GLN A 73 -22.53 12.11 -5.10
C GLN A 73 -21.45 13.16 -5.38
N ALA A 74 -20.28 13.07 -4.73
CA ALA A 74 -19.15 13.95 -5.00
C ALA A 74 -18.47 13.62 -6.34
N GLU A 75 -18.36 12.34 -6.68
CA GLU A 75 -17.85 11.84 -7.95
C GLU A 75 -18.72 12.30 -9.11
N GLU A 76 -20.04 12.13 -9.02
CA GLU A 76 -20.99 12.56 -10.07
C GLU A 76 -20.92 14.09 -10.32
N ARG A 77 -20.87 14.87 -9.23
CA ARG A 77 -20.72 16.34 -9.30
C ARG A 77 -19.37 16.72 -9.91
N GLY A 78 -18.28 16.10 -9.44
CA GLY A 78 -16.94 16.34 -9.95
C GLY A 78 -16.82 15.99 -11.44
N ARG A 79 -17.40 14.87 -11.86
CA ARG A 79 -17.46 14.45 -13.27
C ARG A 79 -18.20 15.46 -14.13
N THR A 80 -19.37 15.92 -13.68
CA THR A 80 -20.15 16.95 -14.38
C THR A 80 -19.37 18.26 -14.49
N HIS A 81 -18.71 18.69 -13.41
CA HIS A 81 -17.89 19.89 -13.42
C HIS A 81 -16.72 19.77 -14.41
N LEU A 82 -15.99 18.66 -14.40
CA LEU A 82 -14.86 18.44 -15.32
C LEU A 82 -15.29 18.40 -16.79
N LYS A 83 -16.48 17.86 -17.09
CA LYS A 83 -17.04 17.90 -18.45
C LYS A 83 -17.36 19.32 -18.93
N ASN A 84 -17.75 20.21 -18.01
CA ASN A 84 -18.03 21.61 -18.33
C ASN A 84 -16.76 22.46 -18.42
N THR A 85 -15.75 22.16 -17.60
CA THR A 85 -14.51 22.95 -17.48
C THR A 85 -13.45 22.57 -18.51
N LEU A 86 -13.30 21.27 -18.82
CA LEU A 86 -12.29 20.75 -19.74
C LEU A 86 -12.89 20.50 -21.13
N SER A 87 -13.60 19.39 -21.29
CA SER A 87 -14.35 19.03 -22.50
C SER A 87 -15.48 18.06 -22.15
N PRO A 88 -16.62 18.06 -22.88
CA PRO A 88 -17.71 17.10 -22.62
C PRO A 88 -17.29 15.63 -22.73
N THR A 89 -16.21 15.38 -23.47
CA THR A 89 -15.60 14.08 -23.76
C THR A 89 -14.31 13.82 -22.96
N CYS A 90 -13.99 14.62 -21.93
CA CYS A 90 -12.72 14.51 -21.19
C CYS A 90 -12.49 13.17 -20.46
N PHE A 91 -13.49 12.29 -20.45
CA PHE A 91 -13.41 10.94 -19.91
C PHE A 91 -13.38 9.86 -21.00
N GLU A 92 -13.53 10.19 -22.28
CA GLU A 92 -13.50 9.24 -23.39
C GLU A 92 -12.03 8.93 -23.78
N ASP A 93 -11.76 7.72 -24.26
CA ASP A 93 -10.38 7.24 -24.46
C ASP A 93 -9.61 7.99 -25.57
N ASP A 94 -10.32 8.61 -26.51
CA ASP A 94 -9.79 9.37 -27.64
C ASP A 94 -9.56 10.87 -27.35
N ASP A 95 -9.96 11.33 -26.17
CA ASP A 95 -9.81 12.72 -25.75
C ASP A 95 -8.40 13.03 -25.21
N GLU A 96 -7.91 14.26 -25.43
CA GLU A 96 -6.55 14.70 -25.08
C GLU A 96 -6.26 14.67 -23.56
N TYR A 97 -7.29 14.70 -22.72
CA TYR A 97 -7.15 14.70 -21.26
C TYR A 97 -7.04 13.29 -20.67
N THR A 98 -7.60 12.27 -21.32
CA THR A 98 -7.58 10.90 -20.79
C THR A 98 -6.15 10.38 -20.68
N GLY A 99 -5.84 9.78 -19.54
CA GLY A 99 -4.48 9.34 -19.21
C GLY A 99 -3.58 10.44 -18.61
N ARG A 100 -4.03 11.69 -18.59
CA ARG A 100 -3.24 12.86 -18.12
C ARG A 100 -3.84 13.55 -16.91
N PHE A 101 -4.84 12.96 -16.25
CA PHE A 101 -5.58 13.62 -15.17
C PHE A 101 -4.64 14.16 -14.09
N TRP A 102 -3.63 13.39 -13.66
CA TRP A 102 -2.72 13.90 -12.63
C TRP A 102 -1.92 15.15 -13.02
N SER A 103 -1.66 15.36 -14.31
CA SER A 103 -0.96 16.54 -14.82
C SER A 103 -1.86 17.80 -14.84
N LEU A 104 -3.17 17.62 -14.70
CA LEU A 104 -4.17 18.69 -14.68
C LEU A 104 -4.61 18.97 -13.25
N LEU A 105 -4.36 20.18 -12.76
CA LEU A 105 -4.69 20.56 -11.38
C LEU A 105 -6.19 20.43 -11.10
N GLU A 106 -7.00 20.69 -12.13
CA GLU A 106 -8.46 20.69 -12.09
C GLU A 106 -9.02 19.30 -11.75
N THR A 107 -8.38 18.23 -12.20
CA THR A 107 -8.89 16.87 -12.01
C THR A 107 -8.41 16.21 -10.71
N ARG A 108 -7.40 16.77 -10.04
CA ARG A 108 -6.81 16.16 -8.83
C ARG A 108 -7.81 15.98 -7.68
N PRO A 109 -8.69 16.96 -7.36
CA PRO A 109 -9.72 16.75 -6.33
C PRO A 109 -10.65 15.59 -6.68
N TYR A 110 -11.04 15.45 -7.96
CA TYR A 110 -11.83 14.31 -8.43
C TYR A 110 -11.09 12.98 -8.25
N MET A 111 -9.80 12.91 -8.62
CA MET A 111 -8.99 11.70 -8.42
C MET A 111 -8.84 11.33 -6.93
N ARG A 112 -8.78 12.31 -6.03
CA ARG A 112 -8.80 12.07 -4.57
C ARG A 112 -10.14 11.56 -4.06
N VAL A 113 -11.26 12.03 -4.62
CA VAL A 113 -12.59 11.45 -4.32
C VAL A 113 -12.63 9.99 -4.74
N MET A 114 -12.13 9.65 -5.93
CA MET A 114 -12.05 8.27 -6.40
C MET A 114 -11.22 7.40 -5.44
N GLN A 115 -10.05 7.88 -4.98
CA GLN A 115 -9.25 7.18 -3.99
C GLN A 115 -10.00 6.96 -2.66
N ALA A 116 -10.78 7.95 -2.20
CA ALA A 116 -11.59 7.81 -1.00
C ALA A 116 -12.72 6.78 -1.19
N ILE A 117 -13.33 6.71 -2.38
CA ILE A 117 -14.32 5.69 -2.76
C ILE A 117 -13.68 4.31 -2.66
N VAL A 118 -12.50 4.11 -3.23
CA VAL A 118 -11.77 2.83 -3.14
C VAL A 118 -11.63 2.40 -1.69
N ARG A 119 -11.22 3.33 -0.81
CA ARG A 119 -11.02 3.02 0.60
C ARG A 119 -12.31 2.60 1.29
N LEU A 120 -13.39 3.40 1.18
CA LEU A 120 -14.65 3.07 1.85
C LEU A 120 -15.34 1.85 1.23
N ALA A 121 -15.27 1.68 -0.09
CA ALA A 121 -15.80 0.51 -0.78
C ALA A 121 -15.09 -0.78 -0.31
N PHE A 122 -13.77 -0.75 -0.14
CA PHE A 122 -13.03 -1.89 0.38
C PHE A 122 -13.42 -2.24 1.83
N GLU A 123 -13.48 -1.25 2.72
CA GLU A 123 -13.81 -1.44 4.15
C GLU A 123 -15.27 -1.94 4.33
N THR A 124 -16.18 -1.50 3.45
CA THR A 124 -17.56 -2.01 3.37
C THR A 124 -17.70 -3.33 2.61
N LYS A 125 -16.58 -3.94 2.20
CA LYS A 125 -16.50 -5.21 1.45
C LYS A 125 -17.16 -5.18 0.07
N ASN A 126 -17.39 -3.99 -0.49
CA ASN A 126 -17.80 -3.83 -1.88
C ASN A 126 -16.56 -3.87 -2.80
N TYR A 127 -15.96 -5.05 -2.91
CA TYR A 127 -14.69 -5.23 -3.62
C TYR A 127 -14.79 -4.96 -5.13
N ASN A 128 -15.93 -5.25 -5.75
CA ASN A 128 -16.13 -4.93 -7.17
C ASN A 128 -16.12 -3.41 -7.39
N LYS A 129 -16.86 -2.64 -6.58
CA LYS A 129 -16.82 -1.18 -6.68
C LYS A 129 -15.42 -0.63 -6.46
N ALA A 130 -14.69 -1.16 -5.46
CA ALA A 130 -13.32 -0.74 -5.21
C ALA A 130 -12.41 -1.04 -6.42
N ALA A 131 -12.50 -2.24 -7.01
CA ALA A 131 -11.75 -2.62 -8.20
C ALA A 131 -12.08 -1.72 -9.40
N ASP A 132 -13.36 -1.56 -9.72
CA ASP A 132 -13.81 -0.76 -10.87
C ASP A 132 -13.40 0.71 -10.73
N THR A 133 -13.41 1.24 -9.51
CA THR A 133 -12.93 2.59 -9.22
C THR A 133 -11.43 2.71 -9.48
N ILE A 134 -10.61 1.73 -9.04
CA ILE A 134 -9.16 1.74 -9.34
C ILE A 134 -8.91 1.57 -10.84
N ILE A 135 -9.66 0.70 -11.52
CA ILE A 135 -9.52 0.48 -12.98
C ILE A 135 -9.76 1.80 -13.72
N GLU A 136 -10.79 2.55 -13.34
CA GLU A 136 -11.05 3.88 -13.90
C GLU A 136 -9.92 4.87 -13.55
N MET A 137 -9.43 4.86 -12.31
CA MET A 137 -8.31 5.71 -11.91
C MET A 137 -7.04 5.42 -12.72
N LEU A 138 -6.72 4.15 -12.98
CA LEU A 138 -5.56 3.75 -13.79
C LEU A 138 -5.75 4.01 -15.29
N ARG A 139 -6.99 4.07 -15.77
CA ARG A 139 -7.30 4.53 -17.13
C ARG A 139 -7.06 6.04 -17.26
N LEU A 140 -7.56 6.82 -16.31
CA LEU A 140 -7.42 8.28 -16.30
C LEU A 140 -6.01 8.76 -15.92
N CYS A 141 -5.27 7.95 -15.15
CA CYS A 141 -3.91 8.19 -14.71
C CYS A 141 -3.08 6.88 -14.70
N PRO A 142 -2.59 6.42 -15.87
CA PRO A 142 -1.78 5.20 -15.99
C PRO A 142 -0.47 5.23 -15.22
N GLY A 143 0.10 6.42 -14.99
CA GLY A 143 1.29 6.64 -14.17
C GLY A 143 1.07 6.36 -12.67
N ASP A 144 -0.17 6.12 -12.25
CA ASP A 144 -0.57 5.74 -10.90
C ASP A 144 0.01 6.65 -9.80
N ASN A 145 -0.13 7.96 -9.97
CA ASN A 145 0.41 8.93 -9.01
C ASN A 145 -0.26 8.85 -7.61
N LEU A 146 -1.38 8.14 -7.49
CA LEU A 146 -2.10 7.88 -6.24
C LEU A 146 -1.82 6.46 -5.67
N GLY A 147 -0.94 5.68 -6.29
CA GLY A 147 -0.46 4.39 -5.76
C GLY A 147 -1.54 3.31 -5.62
N GLN A 148 -2.54 3.29 -6.49
CA GLN A 148 -3.63 2.31 -6.48
C GLN A 148 -3.28 0.98 -7.16
N ARG A 149 -2.23 0.95 -7.98
CA ARG A 149 -1.75 -0.27 -8.65
C ARG A 149 -1.43 -1.38 -7.67
N ASP A 150 -0.78 -1.05 -6.55
CA ASP A 150 -0.41 -2.04 -5.52
C ASP A 150 -1.62 -2.67 -4.81
N TRP A 151 -2.80 -2.04 -4.90
CA TRP A 151 -4.04 -2.54 -4.31
C TRP A 151 -4.86 -3.38 -5.30
N LEU A 152 -4.87 -3.00 -6.59
CA LEU A 152 -5.82 -3.56 -7.56
C LEU A 152 -5.78 -5.09 -7.64
N GLY A 153 -4.58 -5.69 -7.77
CA GLY A 153 -4.44 -7.15 -7.85
C GLY A 153 -5.04 -7.88 -6.64
N SER A 154 -4.83 -7.34 -5.45
CA SER A 154 -5.39 -7.84 -4.20
C SER A 154 -6.91 -7.72 -4.15
N ILE A 155 -7.45 -6.58 -4.60
CA ILE A 155 -8.89 -6.31 -4.59
C ILE A 155 -9.61 -7.12 -5.66
N LEU A 156 -9.03 -7.34 -6.83
CA LEU A 156 -9.57 -8.23 -7.86
C LEU A 156 -9.71 -9.67 -7.34
N LEU A 157 -8.72 -10.15 -6.57
CA LEU A 157 -8.82 -11.46 -5.93
C LEU A 157 -9.94 -11.52 -4.89
N GLN A 158 -10.09 -10.48 -4.07
CA GLN A 158 -11.21 -10.37 -3.10
C GLN A 158 -12.57 -10.30 -3.80
N ALA A 159 -12.64 -9.66 -4.96
CA ALA A 159 -13.84 -9.58 -5.79
C ALA A 159 -14.16 -10.88 -6.55
N GLY A 160 -13.30 -11.91 -6.47
CA GLY A 160 -13.44 -13.16 -7.23
C GLY A 160 -13.03 -13.06 -8.70
N ARG A 161 -12.52 -11.90 -9.14
CA ARG A 161 -12.03 -11.62 -10.50
C ARG A 161 -10.61 -12.15 -10.70
N THR A 162 -10.45 -13.47 -10.49
CA THR A 162 -9.14 -14.12 -10.40
C THR A 162 -8.36 -14.07 -11.72
N ALA A 163 -9.03 -14.22 -12.86
CA ALA A 163 -8.41 -14.11 -14.18
C ALA A 163 -7.86 -12.70 -14.43
N ASP A 164 -8.65 -11.67 -14.12
CA ASP A 164 -8.27 -10.27 -14.22
C ASP A 164 -7.06 -9.96 -13.33
N ALA A 165 -7.03 -10.49 -12.10
CA ALA A 165 -5.92 -10.31 -11.17
C ALA A 165 -4.61 -10.89 -11.73
N LEU A 166 -4.67 -12.08 -12.34
CA LEU A 166 -3.50 -12.69 -12.95
C LEU A 166 -3.04 -11.92 -14.19
N SER A 167 -3.99 -11.54 -15.05
CA SER A 167 -3.72 -10.76 -16.26
C SER A 167 -3.05 -9.43 -15.92
N PHE A 168 -3.59 -8.71 -14.93
CA PHE A 168 -3.05 -7.46 -14.44
C PHE A 168 -1.63 -7.62 -13.88
N ALA A 169 -1.41 -8.64 -13.05
CA ALA A 169 -0.08 -8.89 -12.49
C ALA A 169 0.94 -9.25 -13.60
N GLN A 170 0.55 -10.06 -14.57
CA GLN A 170 1.39 -10.40 -15.73
C GLN A 170 1.72 -9.17 -16.57
N ALA A 171 0.75 -8.28 -16.80
CA ALA A 171 0.97 -7.04 -17.55
C ALA A 171 2.06 -6.15 -16.92
N TRP A 172 2.07 -6.03 -15.59
CA TRP A 172 3.05 -5.20 -14.87
C TRP A 172 4.39 -5.90 -14.61
N LEU A 173 4.45 -7.22 -14.72
CA LEU A 173 5.69 -7.98 -14.56
C LEU A 173 6.46 -8.16 -15.88
N ASP A 174 5.79 -7.97 -17.01
CA ASP A 174 6.35 -8.13 -18.35
C ASP A 174 6.70 -6.78 -18.97
N ASP A 175 7.99 -6.41 -18.92
CA ASP A 175 8.49 -5.16 -19.50
C ASP A 175 8.17 -5.01 -21.00
N ALA A 176 8.01 -6.11 -21.74
CA ALA A 176 7.67 -6.06 -23.16
C ALA A 176 6.27 -5.48 -23.41
N ARG A 177 5.43 -5.44 -22.38
CA ARG A 177 4.08 -4.87 -22.42
C ARG A 177 4.03 -3.42 -21.97
N LEU A 178 5.16 -2.85 -21.56
CA LEU A 178 5.22 -1.44 -21.17
C LEU A 178 5.28 -0.58 -22.44
N ASP A 179 4.42 0.43 -22.48
CA ASP A 179 4.54 1.50 -23.47
C ASP A 179 5.87 2.26 -23.21
N PRO A 180 6.75 2.44 -24.21
CA PRO A 180 8.03 3.11 -24.01
C PRO A 180 7.90 4.59 -23.60
N ASP A 181 6.83 5.26 -24.03
CA ASP A 181 6.63 6.69 -23.80
C ASP A 181 5.97 6.95 -22.44
N ILE A 182 5.08 6.05 -22.00
CA ILE A 182 4.32 6.18 -20.75
C ILE A 182 4.93 5.35 -19.61
N CYS A 183 5.82 4.41 -19.93
CA CYS A 183 6.47 3.47 -18.99
C CYS A 183 5.47 2.64 -18.15
N CYS A 184 4.29 2.37 -18.70
CA CYS A 184 3.25 1.55 -18.09
C CYS A 184 2.53 0.72 -19.16
N PRO A 185 1.87 -0.40 -18.80
CA PRO A 185 1.06 -1.13 -19.77
C PRO A 185 -0.16 -0.32 -20.22
N PRO A 186 -0.73 -0.60 -21.40
CA PRO A 186 -1.94 0.06 -21.89
C PRO A 186 -3.07 0.06 -20.85
N ARG A 187 -3.77 1.19 -20.71
CA ARG A 187 -4.82 1.40 -19.68
C ARG A 187 -4.36 1.07 -18.25
N GLY A 188 -3.08 1.30 -17.94
CA GLY A 188 -2.50 0.97 -16.64
C GLY A 188 -2.50 -0.52 -16.31
N GLY A 189 -2.49 -1.40 -17.32
CA GLY A 189 -2.55 -2.86 -17.16
C GLY A 189 -3.96 -3.43 -17.04
N CYS A 190 -5.01 -2.62 -17.21
CA CYS A 190 -6.41 -3.02 -17.03
C CYS A 190 -7.11 -3.42 -18.34
N THR A 191 -6.36 -3.91 -19.33
CA THR A 191 -6.93 -4.50 -20.57
C THR A 191 -7.51 -5.89 -20.34
N PHE A 192 -7.02 -6.60 -19.30
CA PHE A 192 -7.49 -7.93 -18.89
C PHE A 192 -7.48 -8.97 -20.01
N GLU A 193 -6.41 -9.01 -20.79
CA GLU A 193 -6.17 -10.11 -21.74
C GLU A 193 -6.20 -11.47 -21.04
N PRO A 194 -6.58 -12.57 -21.73
CA PRO A 194 -6.53 -13.90 -21.13
C PRO A 194 -5.15 -14.21 -20.54
N PRO A 195 -5.05 -14.58 -19.25
CA PRO A 195 -3.76 -14.77 -18.61
C PRO A 195 -3.02 -15.97 -19.18
N SER A 196 -1.70 -15.83 -19.30
CA SER A 196 -0.84 -16.91 -19.80
C SER A 196 -0.61 -17.96 -18.72
N ARG A 197 -0.67 -19.23 -19.12
CA ARG A 197 -0.27 -20.39 -18.29
C ARG A 197 1.16 -20.84 -18.54
N ALA A 198 1.89 -20.18 -19.45
CA ALA A 198 3.24 -20.57 -19.80
C ALA A 198 4.18 -20.44 -18.58
N PRO A 199 5.07 -21.42 -18.32
CA PRO A 199 6.09 -21.31 -17.29
C PRO A 199 6.99 -20.08 -17.51
N LEU A 200 7.50 -19.52 -16.41
CA LEU A 200 8.41 -18.39 -16.43
C LEU A 200 9.75 -18.78 -17.05
N SER A 201 10.28 -17.92 -17.92
CA SER A 201 11.62 -18.10 -18.47
C SER A 201 12.69 -17.88 -17.40
N ARG A 202 13.88 -18.48 -17.60
CA ARG A 202 15.02 -18.28 -16.70
C ARG A 202 15.41 -16.80 -16.59
N ASP A 203 15.39 -16.09 -17.70
CA ASP A 203 15.74 -14.66 -17.76
C ASP A 203 14.76 -13.82 -16.95
N PHE A 204 13.46 -14.13 -17.04
CA PHE A 204 12.43 -13.47 -16.24
C PHE A 204 12.67 -13.66 -14.75
N ILE A 205 12.97 -14.90 -14.33
CA ILE A 205 13.21 -15.24 -12.92
C ILE A 205 14.43 -14.49 -12.41
N GLU A 206 15.57 -14.55 -13.10
CA GLU A 206 16.81 -13.92 -12.64
C GLU A 206 16.69 -12.39 -12.59
N LYS A 207 15.98 -11.77 -13.54
CA LYS A 207 15.70 -10.34 -13.52
C LYS A 207 14.89 -9.92 -12.29
N ASN A 208 13.83 -10.66 -11.96
CA ASN A 208 12.90 -10.31 -10.89
C ASN A 208 13.35 -10.75 -9.49
N LYS A 209 14.34 -11.65 -9.38
CA LYS A 209 14.81 -12.27 -8.13
C LYS A 209 15.24 -11.30 -7.03
N LYS A 210 15.65 -10.08 -7.39
CA LYS A 210 16.11 -9.06 -6.42
C LYS A 210 15.10 -7.92 -6.24
N ASN A 211 14.55 -7.42 -7.34
CA ASN A 211 13.82 -6.16 -7.36
C ASN A 211 12.39 -6.29 -7.88
N GLY A 212 11.92 -7.52 -8.16
CA GLY A 212 10.56 -7.73 -8.65
C GLY A 212 9.52 -7.23 -7.63
N PRO A 213 8.41 -6.63 -8.07
CA PRO A 213 7.38 -6.10 -7.17
C PRO A 213 6.68 -7.25 -6.45
N GLY A 214 6.93 -7.39 -5.14
CA GLY A 214 6.43 -8.51 -4.34
C GLY A 214 4.90 -8.60 -4.32
N SER A 215 4.18 -7.47 -4.26
CA SER A 215 2.72 -7.41 -4.31
C SER A 215 2.16 -8.08 -5.58
N MET A 216 2.77 -7.80 -6.74
CA MET A 216 2.38 -8.40 -8.02
C MET A 216 2.74 -9.87 -8.10
N LEU A 217 3.95 -10.24 -7.65
CA LEU A 217 4.38 -11.65 -7.65
C LEU A 217 3.49 -12.52 -6.77
N TYR A 218 3.11 -12.05 -5.58
CA TYR A 218 2.15 -12.76 -4.72
C TYR A 218 0.74 -12.80 -5.31
N THR A 219 0.30 -11.70 -5.95
CA THR A 219 -0.98 -11.69 -6.68
C THR A 219 -0.98 -12.74 -7.79
N ALA A 220 0.07 -12.78 -8.62
CA ALA A 220 0.22 -13.75 -9.70
C ALA A 220 0.28 -15.19 -9.19
N ALA A 221 1.00 -15.44 -8.09
CA ALA A 221 1.07 -16.75 -7.45
C ALA A 221 -0.32 -17.24 -7.00
N LEU A 222 -1.01 -16.41 -6.21
CA LEU A 222 -2.32 -16.76 -5.66
C LEU A 222 -3.39 -16.89 -6.75
N ALA A 223 -3.38 -15.99 -7.74
CA ALA A 223 -4.31 -16.03 -8.87
C ALA A 223 -4.10 -17.29 -9.74
N SER A 224 -2.84 -17.62 -10.06
CA SER A 224 -2.51 -18.83 -10.82
C SER A 224 -2.96 -20.10 -10.10
N PHE A 225 -2.72 -20.17 -8.78
CA PHE A 225 -3.18 -21.30 -7.97
C PHE A 225 -4.70 -21.40 -7.93
N LYS A 226 -5.41 -20.29 -7.74
CA LYS A 226 -6.88 -20.29 -7.71
C LYS A 226 -7.51 -20.68 -9.05
N LEU A 227 -6.86 -20.35 -10.18
CA LEU A 227 -7.36 -20.70 -11.51
C LEU A 227 -7.06 -22.14 -11.92
N TRP A 228 -5.84 -22.61 -11.62
CA TRP A 228 -5.29 -23.83 -12.22
C TRP A 228 -4.75 -24.84 -11.21
N GLY A 229 -4.92 -24.58 -9.91
CA GLY A 229 -4.38 -25.38 -8.83
C GLY A 229 -2.87 -25.30 -8.74
N ASP A 230 -2.30 -26.29 -8.05
CA ASP A 230 -0.86 -26.45 -7.93
C ASP A 230 -0.23 -26.84 -9.27
N CYS A 231 0.33 -25.85 -9.96
CA CYS A 231 1.00 -26.02 -11.24
C CYS A 231 2.37 -25.33 -11.25
N GLU A 232 3.20 -25.65 -12.25
CA GLU A 232 4.56 -25.13 -12.37
C GLU A 232 4.62 -23.60 -12.28
N LEU A 233 3.77 -22.90 -13.04
CA LEU A 233 3.71 -21.44 -13.05
C LEU A 233 3.36 -20.86 -11.67
N ALA A 234 2.36 -21.43 -10.98
CA ALA A 234 1.97 -20.99 -9.65
C ALA A 234 3.14 -21.15 -8.65
N ARG A 235 3.84 -22.29 -8.70
CA ARG A 235 5.03 -22.54 -7.88
C ARG A 235 6.18 -21.58 -8.18
N GLN A 236 6.43 -21.30 -9.46
CA GLN A 236 7.49 -20.37 -9.87
C GLN A 236 7.22 -18.95 -9.35
N TYR A 237 5.99 -18.43 -9.50
CA TYR A 237 5.62 -17.14 -8.91
C TYR A 237 5.72 -17.16 -7.38
N LEU A 238 5.24 -18.22 -6.72
CA LEU A 238 5.28 -18.32 -5.26
C LEU A 238 6.72 -18.27 -4.72
N ARG A 239 7.64 -19.03 -5.33
CA ARG A 239 9.05 -19.07 -4.95
C ARG A 239 9.75 -17.73 -5.19
N LEU A 240 9.48 -17.12 -6.34
CA LEU A 240 10.03 -15.81 -6.68
C LEU A 240 9.52 -14.74 -5.72
N ALA A 241 8.22 -14.73 -5.41
CA ALA A 241 7.61 -13.85 -4.42
C ALA A 241 8.23 -14.04 -3.02
N ALA A 242 8.42 -15.30 -2.60
CA ALA A 242 9.06 -15.65 -1.34
C ALA A 242 10.51 -15.16 -1.27
N SER A 243 11.25 -15.20 -2.38
CA SER A 243 12.63 -14.76 -2.45
C SER A 243 12.77 -13.24 -2.32
N VAL A 244 11.84 -12.47 -2.90
CA VAL A 244 11.92 -10.99 -2.90
C VAL A 244 11.33 -10.39 -1.64
N ASN A 245 10.21 -10.93 -1.14
CA ASN A 245 9.53 -10.44 0.04
C ASN A 245 9.08 -11.61 0.94
N PRO A 246 10.00 -12.15 1.76
CA PRO A 246 9.71 -13.30 2.62
C PRO A 246 8.76 -12.97 3.78
N TYR A 247 8.51 -11.68 4.09
CA TYR A 247 7.71 -11.27 5.25
C TYR A 247 6.23 -11.68 5.13
N VAL A 248 5.70 -11.72 3.90
CA VAL A 248 4.31 -12.13 3.62
C VAL A 248 4.10 -13.59 4.03
N LEU A 249 4.85 -14.53 3.44
CA LEU A 249 4.73 -15.95 3.77
C LEU A 249 5.21 -16.27 5.19
N LEU A 250 6.18 -15.55 5.73
CA LEU A 250 6.55 -15.69 7.14
C LEU A 250 5.34 -15.49 8.07
N LYS A 251 4.51 -14.47 7.82
CA LYS A 251 3.32 -14.19 8.63
C LYS A 251 2.19 -15.19 8.35
N ILE A 252 1.97 -15.58 7.10
CA ILE A 252 0.94 -16.57 6.70
C ILE A 252 1.25 -17.95 7.30
N LEU A 253 2.46 -18.46 7.10
CA LEU A 253 2.86 -19.79 7.58
C LEU A 253 2.95 -19.84 9.11
N ALA A 254 3.26 -18.72 9.76
CA ALA A 254 3.19 -18.59 11.22
C ALA A 254 1.77 -18.36 11.75
N LYS A 255 0.75 -18.28 10.88
CA LYS A 255 -0.66 -18.00 11.21
C LYS A 255 -0.84 -16.77 12.10
N VAL A 256 -0.07 -15.71 11.82
CA VAL A 256 -0.19 -14.41 12.51
C VAL A 256 -1.56 -13.82 12.24
N GLU A 257 -2.17 -13.11 13.21
CA GLU A 257 -3.47 -12.45 13.00
C GLU A 257 -3.38 -11.40 11.87
N LYS A 258 -4.46 -11.29 11.09
CA LYS A 258 -4.57 -10.29 10.02
C LYS A 258 -4.41 -8.88 10.58
N PRO A 259 -3.62 -7.99 9.93
CA PRO A 259 -3.57 -6.59 10.31
C PRO A 259 -4.95 -5.95 10.39
N LYS A 260 -5.19 -5.11 11.42
CA LYS A 260 -6.47 -4.41 11.61
C LYS A 260 -6.54 -3.08 10.88
N ALA A 261 -5.39 -2.53 10.50
CA ALA A 261 -5.26 -1.28 9.77
C ALA A 261 -4.01 -1.31 8.89
N LEU A 262 -3.94 -0.41 7.92
CA LEU A 262 -2.76 -0.15 7.10
C LEU A 262 -1.57 0.29 7.95
N ASN A 263 -0.37 0.06 7.39
CA ASN A 263 0.86 0.54 7.96
C ASN A 263 0.99 2.06 7.86
N SER A 264 1.50 2.69 8.94
CA SER A 264 1.73 4.13 9.03
C SER A 264 3.19 4.54 8.80
N SER A 265 4.09 3.56 8.62
CA SER A 265 5.52 3.81 8.39
C SER A 265 5.83 3.93 6.88
N PRO A 266 6.98 4.52 6.51
CA PRO A 266 7.43 4.60 5.12
C PRO A 266 7.60 3.20 4.55
N ARG A 267 7.31 3.04 3.27
CA ARG A 267 7.40 1.75 2.60
C ARG A 267 8.76 1.63 1.94
N ALA A 268 9.53 0.64 2.35
CA ALA A 268 10.67 0.16 1.56
C ALA A 268 10.16 -0.85 0.53
N LEU A 269 10.74 -0.84 -0.68
CA LEU A 269 10.44 -1.84 -1.71
C LEU A 269 10.65 -3.24 -1.12
N ASN A 270 9.61 -4.08 -1.20
CA ASN A 270 9.61 -5.44 -0.64
C ASN A 270 9.92 -5.52 0.88
N GLY A 271 9.72 -4.42 1.60
CA GLY A 271 9.89 -4.34 3.04
C GLY A 271 8.75 -4.99 3.83
N SER A 272 8.91 -4.98 5.15
CA SER A 272 7.94 -5.54 6.09
C SER A 272 6.60 -4.76 6.08
N GLU A 273 6.69 -3.48 5.76
CA GLU A 273 5.62 -2.49 5.67
C GLU A 273 4.71 -2.75 4.46
N MET A 274 5.30 -3.01 3.30
CA MET A 274 4.53 -3.41 2.11
C MET A 274 3.89 -4.79 2.32
N ALA A 275 4.58 -5.71 2.97
CA ALA A 275 4.00 -7.01 3.32
C ALA A 275 2.80 -6.85 4.28
N HIS A 276 2.87 -5.92 5.23
CA HIS A 276 1.75 -5.61 6.13
C HIS A 276 0.53 -5.10 5.37
N ASP A 277 0.71 -4.16 4.44
CA ASP A 277 -0.40 -3.62 3.63
C ASP A 277 -0.99 -4.69 2.71
N TYR A 278 -0.16 -5.51 2.06
CA TYR A 278 -0.61 -6.63 1.24
C TYR A 278 -1.45 -7.63 2.05
N LEU A 279 -1.01 -7.98 3.27
CA LEU A 279 -1.74 -8.88 4.16
C LEU A 279 -3.03 -8.26 4.70
N TRP A 280 -3.05 -6.96 4.95
CA TRP A 280 -4.28 -6.25 5.29
C TRP A 280 -5.33 -6.41 4.19
N LEU A 281 -4.92 -6.45 2.92
CA LEU A 281 -5.83 -6.67 1.79
C LEU A 281 -6.23 -8.15 1.61
N THR A 282 -5.30 -9.10 1.68
CA THR A 282 -5.49 -10.46 1.10
C THR A 282 -5.27 -11.62 2.05
N GLN A 283 -4.86 -11.40 3.30
CA GLN A 283 -4.41 -12.51 4.15
C GLN A 283 -5.45 -13.61 4.33
N ASP A 284 -6.73 -13.27 4.42
CA ASP A 284 -7.84 -14.21 4.48
C ASP A 284 -7.87 -15.19 3.30
N LEU A 285 -7.52 -14.74 2.09
CA LEU A 285 -7.43 -15.60 0.91
C LEU A 285 -6.28 -16.61 1.02
N TRP A 286 -5.16 -16.20 1.62
CA TRP A 286 -4.00 -17.05 1.88
C TRP A 286 -4.22 -18.06 3.03
N MET A 287 -5.17 -17.77 3.92
CA MET A 287 -5.52 -18.64 5.04
C MET A 287 -6.55 -19.72 4.68
N ALA A 288 -7.02 -19.77 3.43
CA ALA A 288 -7.79 -20.91 2.94
C ALA A 288 -6.96 -22.20 3.08
N PRO A 289 -7.54 -23.33 3.55
CA PRO A 289 -6.76 -24.53 3.90
C PRO A 289 -5.87 -25.06 2.77
N ASP A 290 -6.43 -25.13 1.56
CA ASP A 290 -5.75 -25.56 0.35
C ASP A 290 -4.61 -24.64 -0.07
N VAL A 291 -4.83 -23.32 -0.01
CA VAL A 291 -3.81 -22.31 -0.32
C VAL A 291 -2.67 -22.34 0.70
N TRP A 292 -3.01 -22.43 1.98
CA TRP A 292 -2.03 -22.47 3.06
C TRP A 292 -1.17 -23.74 2.99
N GLU A 293 -1.80 -24.90 2.78
CA GLU A 293 -1.11 -26.19 2.65
C GLU A 293 -0.20 -26.21 1.42
N TRP A 294 -0.70 -25.70 0.29
CA TRP A 294 0.11 -25.53 -0.92
C TRP A 294 1.37 -24.71 -0.64
N ALA A 295 1.23 -23.55 0.00
CA ALA A 295 2.36 -22.68 0.31
C ALA A 295 3.34 -23.31 1.32
N ASP A 296 2.86 -24.04 2.32
CA ASP A 296 3.73 -24.74 3.30
C ASP A 296 4.44 -25.96 2.67
N SER A 297 3.83 -26.63 1.70
CA SER A 297 4.40 -27.84 1.10
C SER A 297 5.66 -27.59 0.28
N ASP A 298 5.90 -26.36 -0.19
CA ASP A 298 7.02 -26.05 -1.08
C ASP A 298 8.35 -25.89 -0.30
N ALA A 299 9.27 -26.82 -0.56
CA ALA A 299 10.57 -26.86 0.12
C ALA A 299 11.45 -25.64 -0.16
N GLU A 300 11.35 -25.05 -1.36
CA GLU A 300 12.15 -23.89 -1.76
C GLU A 300 11.65 -22.62 -1.06
N VAL A 301 10.33 -22.45 -0.96
CA VAL A 301 9.68 -21.40 -0.16
C VAL A 301 10.16 -21.46 1.30
N LYS A 302 10.21 -22.66 1.90
CA LYS A 302 10.72 -22.86 3.26
C LYS A 302 12.18 -22.41 3.44
N THR A 303 12.98 -22.33 2.37
CA THR A 303 14.35 -21.79 2.45
C THR A 303 14.42 -20.29 2.65
N TYR A 304 13.44 -19.53 2.13
CA TYR A 304 13.38 -18.08 2.27
C TYR A 304 12.72 -17.65 3.59
N VAL A 305 11.75 -18.44 4.05
CA VAL A 305 10.95 -18.14 5.25
C VAL A 305 11.67 -18.56 6.53
N LEU A 306 12.15 -19.81 6.62
CA LEU A 306 12.70 -20.37 7.85
C LEU A 306 14.08 -19.80 8.16
N LYS A 307 14.22 -19.18 9.32
CA LYS A 307 15.45 -18.50 9.71
C LYS A 307 16.45 -19.44 10.38
N LYS A 308 17.73 -19.09 10.24
CA LYS A 308 18.85 -19.72 10.96
C LYS A 308 19.25 -18.83 12.12
N CYS A 309 19.72 -19.43 13.21
CA CYS A 309 20.28 -18.65 14.31
C CYS A 309 21.55 -17.92 13.83
N PRO A 310 21.66 -16.60 14.03
CA PRO A 310 22.76 -15.79 13.52
C PRO A 310 24.02 -15.87 14.39
N ARG A 311 23.94 -16.57 15.53
CA ARG A 311 25.08 -16.77 16.44
C ARG A 311 26.11 -17.66 15.76
N ALA A 312 27.36 -17.18 15.70
CA ALA A 312 28.48 -17.98 15.24
C ALA A 312 28.61 -19.29 16.05
N GLY A 313 28.70 -20.42 15.36
CA GLY A 313 28.78 -21.76 15.96
C GLY A 313 27.43 -22.39 16.33
N CYS A 314 26.30 -21.72 16.08
CA CYS A 314 24.98 -22.32 16.20
C CYS A 314 24.44 -22.75 14.83
N ASN A 315 24.08 -24.03 14.69
CA ASN A 315 23.52 -24.57 13.44
C ASN A 315 21.99 -24.75 13.50
N ASN A 316 21.35 -24.22 14.55
CA ASN A 316 19.90 -24.34 14.70
C ASN A 316 19.17 -23.56 13.61
N ARG A 317 18.16 -24.20 13.04
CA ARG A 317 17.27 -23.64 12.03
C ARG A 317 15.84 -23.88 12.46
N GLU A 318 14.97 -22.91 12.17
CA GLU A 318 13.54 -23.05 12.41
C GLU A 318 12.99 -24.27 11.65
N SER A 319 12.14 -25.03 12.34
CA SER A 319 11.33 -26.09 11.74
C SER A 319 9.96 -25.58 11.30
N ARG A 320 9.48 -24.52 11.97
CA ARG A 320 8.21 -23.83 11.70
C ARG A 320 8.46 -22.33 11.62
N ALA A 321 7.70 -21.65 10.76
CA ALA A 321 7.83 -20.20 10.58
C ALA A 321 7.62 -19.46 11.92
N ALA A 322 8.51 -18.51 12.22
CA ALA A 322 8.51 -17.70 13.43
C ALA A 322 8.61 -18.48 14.76
N GLU A 323 9.25 -19.65 14.74
CA GLU A 323 9.58 -20.44 15.95
C GLU A 323 10.61 -19.73 16.83
N PHE A 324 11.56 -19.01 16.23
CA PHE A 324 12.64 -18.33 16.96
C PHE A 324 12.19 -16.99 17.54
N LYS A 325 12.83 -16.58 18.64
CA LYS A 325 12.50 -15.33 19.34
C LYS A 325 13.20 -14.16 18.67
N ARG A 326 12.44 -13.10 18.37
CA ARG A 326 12.97 -11.85 17.81
C ARG A 326 13.70 -11.04 18.88
N CYS A 327 14.76 -10.34 18.47
CA CYS A 327 15.44 -9.36 19.30
C CYS A 327 14.46 -8.26 19.72
N ALA A 328 14.35 -7.97 21.03
CA ALA A 328 13.43 -6.95 21.52
C ALA A 328 13.79 -5.51 21.08
N GLY A 329 15.04 -5.26 20.68
CA GLY A 329 15.51 -3.98 20.17
C GLY A 329 15.14 -3.78 18.71
N CYS A 330 15.89 -4.40 17.80
CA CYS A 330 15.68 -4.22 16.36
C CYS A 330 14.47 -4.97 15.79
N LYS A 331 13.97 -6.03 16.44
CA LYS A 331 12.90 -6.93 15.96
C LYS A 331 13.17 -7.65 14.63
N GLU A 332 14.29 -7.38 13.97
CA GLU A 332 14.71 -8.03 12.73
C GLU A 332 15.43 -9.36 12.94
N VAL A 333 16.35 -9.40 13.91
CA VAL A 333 17.20 -10.58 14.13
C VAL A 333 16.49 -11.58 15.04
N VAL A 334 16.51 -12.86 14.67
CA VAL A 334 15.86 -13.95 15.42
C VAL A 334 16.85 -14.96 15.97
N TYR A 335 16.63 -15.43 17.20
CA TYR A 335 17.51 -16.38 17.88
C TYR A 335 16.72 -17.60 18.34
N CYS A 336 17.36 -18.79 18.28
CA CYS A 336 16.75 -20.02 18.80
C CYS A 336 16.53 -19.99 20.32
N GLY A 337 17.13 -19.05 21.04
CA GLY A 337 16.95 -18.87 22.48
C GLY A 337 17.71 -17.66 23.03
N GLN A 338 17.38 -17.28 24.27
CA GLN A 338 18.00 -16.14 24.95
C GLN A 338 19.52 -16.31 25.14
N GLU A 339 19.98 -17.54 25.36
CA GLU A 339 21.42 -17.84 25.50
C GLU A 339 22.20 -17.49 24.23
N CYS A 340 21.64 -17.80 23.06
CA CYS A 340 22.28 -17.45 21.80
C CYS A 340 22.27 -15.94 21.53
N GLN A 341 21.20 -15.24 21.93
CA GLN A 341 21.11 -13.78 21.84
C GLN A 341 22.14 -13.09 22.73
N LYS A 342 22.28 -13.51 24.01
CA LYS A 342 23.27 -12.96 24.95
C LYS A 342 24.69 -13.16 24.44
N ALA A 343 24.99 -14.36 23.92
CA ALA A 343 26.31 -14.68 23.39
C ALA A 343 26.65 -13.86 22.12
N ASP A 344 25.67 -13.62 21.23
CA ASP A 344 25.90 -12.85 20.00
C ASP A 344 25.84 -11.33 20.22
N TRP A 345 25.32 -10.84 21.36
CA TRP A 345 25.03 -9.42 21.61
C TRP A 345 26.19 -8.46 21.26
N LYS A 346 27.43 -8.83 21.63
CA LYS A 346 28.62 -8.01 21.36
C LYS A 346 28.90 -7.84 19.87
N ALA A 347 28.63 -8.87 19.08
CA ALA A 347 28.79 -8.88 17.63
C ALA A 347 27.57 -8.25 16.96
N HIS A 348 26.36 -8.68 17.33
CA HIS A 348 25.09 -8.13 16.86
C HIS A 348 25.09 -6.60 16.89
N ARG A 349 25.32 -5.95 18.04
CA ARG A 349 25.29 -4.48 18.14
C ARG A 349 26.31 -3.72 17.26
N LYS A 350 27.25 -4.42 16.60
CA LYS A 350 28.25 -3.87 15.69
C LYS A 350 27.99 -4.22 14.22
N ARG A 351 27.06 -5.14 13.92
CA ARG A 351 26.77 -5.54 12.54
C ARG A 351 25.98 -4.41 11.86
N PRO A 352 26.30 -4.07 10.60
CA PRO A 352 25.58 -3.04 9.85
C PRO A 352 24.12 -3.39 9.55
N LEU A 353 23.73 -4.67 9.62
CA LEU A 353 22.32 -5.10 9.52
C LEU A 353 21.52 -4.98 10.82
N SER A 354 22.16 -4.56 11.90
CA SER A 354 21.49 -4.39 13.18
C SER A 354 21.87 -3.07 13.79
N ASP A 355 21.17 -2.05 13.32
CA ASP A 355 21.02 -0.73 13.93
C ASP A 355 20.18 -0.84 15.22
N CYS A 356 20.36 -1.92 15.99
CA CYS A 356 19.58 -2.23 17.17
C CYS A 356 19.65 -1.10 18.21
N LYS A 357 20.78 -0.39 18.27
CA LYS A 357 20.95 0.79 19.12
C LYS A 357 20.20 2.00 18.56
N ASP A 358 20.31 2.25 17.26
CA ASP A 358 19.73 3.44 16.62
C ASP A 358 18.20 3.29 16.49
N THR A 359 17.71 2.11 16.13
CA THR A 359 16.28 1.75 16.18
C THR A 359 15.73 1.86 17.61
N GLN A 360 16.48 1.45 18.64
CA GLN A 360 16.05 1.64 20.03
C GLN A 360 15.98 3.12 20.41
N GLN A 361 16.93 3.94 19.96
CA GLN A 361 16.94 5.39 20.18
C GLN A 361 15.79 6.06 19.44
N GLN A 362 15.56 5.73 18.17
CA GLN A 362 14.43 6.21 17.37
C GLN A 362 13.08 5.83 18.00
N LEU A 363 12.89 4.57 18.42
CA LEU A 363 11.66 4.14 19.09
C LEU A 363 11.46 4.84 20.44
N ALA A 364 12.53 5.06 21.21
CA ALA A 364 12.46 5.81 22.47
C ALA A 364 12.13 7.29 22.22
N MET A 365 12.69 7.90 21.17
CA MET A 365 12.41 9.25 20.72
C MET A 365 10.96 9.40 20.27
N ILE A 366 10.47 8.51 19.40
CA ILE A 366 9.07 8.47 18.95
C ILE A 366 8.14 8.36 20.17
N LYS A 367 8.43 7.44 21.10
CA LYS A 367 7.63 7.28 22.32
C LYS A 367 7.65 8.53 23.21
N ALA A 368 8.78 9.22 23.31
CA ALA A 368 8.90 10.48 24.05
C ALA A 368 8.04 11.58 23.41
N ILE A 369 8.14 11.75 22.08
CA ILE A 369 7.35 12.71 21.29
C ILE A 369 5.85 12.40 21.40
N MET A 370 5.44 11.14 21.20
CA MET A 370 4.05 10.72 21.33
C MET A 370 3.50 10.92 22.74
N SER A 371 4.36 10.94 23.76
CA SER A 371 3.99 11.23 25.15
C SER A 371 4.10 12.72 25.53
N GLY A 372 4.36 13.61 24.57
CA GLY A 372 4.47 15.06 24.81
C GLY A 372 5.72 15.50 25.58
N ARG A 373 6.76 14.66 25.66
CA ARG A 373 8.03 14.96 26.35
C ARG A 373 9.07 15.52 25.39
N SER A 374 9.89 16.45 25.86
CA SER A 374 11.01 16.98 25.07
C SER A 374 12.08 15.92 24.85
N VAL A 375 12.63 15.88 23.64
CA VAL A 375 13.70 14.95 23.25
C VAL A 375 15.03 15.69 23.35
N GLN A 376 16.01 15.12 24.06
CA GLN A 376 17.39 15.62 24.03
C GLN A 376 18.04 15.27 22.68
N ARG A 377 18.58 16.29 22.00
CA ARG A 377 19.27 16.17 20.72
C ARG A 377 20.63 15.49 20.91
N SER A 378 20.89 14.45 20.13
CA SER A 378 22.25 13.95 19.89
C SER A 378 22.82 14.65 18.66
N SER A 379 24.09 15.06 18.71
CA SER A 379 24.78 15.87 17.68
C SER A 379 25.22 15.09 16.44
N ASP A 380 25.15 13.76 16.45
CA ASP A 380 25.95 12.93 15.53
C ASP A 380 25.14 12.29 14.40
N SER A 381 23.87 12.67 14.21
CA SER A 381 23.08 12.23 13.04
C SER A 381 22.10 13.32 12.61
N PRO A 382 22.10 13.74 11.33
CA PRO A 382 21.15 14.73 10.84
C PRO A 382 19.74 14.13 10.88
N LEU A 383 18.88 14.72 11.69
CA LEU A 383 17.47 14.37 11.75
C LEU A 383 16.83 14.75 10.41
N VAL A 384 16.54 13.78 9.55
CA VAL A 384 15.82 14.05 8.30
C VAL A 384 14.34 13.92 8.61
N ALA A 385 13.64 15.05 8.64
CA ALA A 385 12.19 15.05 8.81
C ALA A 385 11.51 14.87 7.44
N SER A 386 10.88 13.74 7.18
CA SER A 386 10.01 13.55 6.01
C SER A 386 8.55 13.67 6.41
N ALA A 387 7.79 14.47 5.67
CA ALA A 387 6.35 14.54 5.79
C ALA A 387 5.73 13.41 4.95
N ASP A 388 5.20 12.37 5.58
CA ASP A 388 4.59 11.22 4.91
C ASP A 388 3.07 11.18 5.10
N PHE A 389 2.36 10.70 4.08
CA PHE A 389 0.91 10.54 4.12
C PHE A 389 0.54 9.23 4.81
N THR A 390 -0.24 9.33 5.87
CA THR A 390 -0.84 8.18 6.59
C THR A 390 -2.36 8.26 6.52
N ALA A 391 -3.04 7.19 6.92
CA ALA A 391 -4.51 7.15 7.00
C ALA A 391 -5.12 8.21 7.95
N GLY A 392 -4.30 8.91 8.76
CA GLY A 392 -4.70 10.04 9.60
C GLY A 392 -4.17 11.41 9.13
N GLY A 393 -3.66 11.52 7.90
CA GLY A 393 -3.06 12.73 7.33
C GLY A 393 -1.52 12.70 7.29
N ILE A 394 -0.91 13.88 7.10
CA ILE A 394 0.56 14.04 7.03
C ILE A 394 1.18 13.85 8.41
N SER A 395 2.00 12.81 8.56
CA SER A 395 2.83 12.54 9.73
C SER A 395 4.27 12.91 9.42
N THR A 396 4.88 13.76 10.25
CA THR A 396 6.31 14.03 10.17
C THR A 396 7.07 12.88 10.82
N LEU A 397 7.80 12.13 10.00
CA LEU A 397 8.70 11.09 10.43
C LEU A 397 10.11 11.66 10.50
N PHE A 398 10.83 11.28 11.55
CA PHE A 398 12.19 11.72 11.78
C PHE A 398 13.11 10.51 11.58
N HIS A 399 13.99 10.59 10.58
CA HIS A 399 15.03 9.60 10.29
C HIS A 399 16.31 9.93 11.02
#